data_AF-A0A5C1PZV6-F1
#
_entry.id   AF-A0A5C1PZV6-F1
#
_cell.length_a   1.000
_cell.length_b   1.000
_cell.length_c   1.000
_cell.angle_alpha   90.00
_cell.angle_beta   90.00
_cell.angle_gamma   90.00
#
_symmetry.space_group_name_H-M   'P 1'
#
loop_
_entity.id
_entity.type
_entity.pdbx_description
1 polymer ?
#
loop_
_entity_poly.entity_id
_entity_poly.type
_entity_poly.pdbx_seq_one_letter_code
_entity_poly.pdbx_strand_id
1 'polypeptide(L)'
;MNSSRHTPPPAPNALSPEALMGRLEREIALLEHALRLQDHARIEPQARRLHELLACTMDTLTPAARQGRLSTAMRDRLSQASGRVREALARLQRSRAPVDRAVAVLAGEEQDPVRRSYSA
;
A
#
# COMPACT_ATOMS: atom_id res chain seq x y z
N MET A 1 -4.47 -42.09 -25.54
CA MET A 1 -3.42 -41.41 -24.76
C MET A 1 -2.72 -40.38 -25.63
N ASN A 2 -2.82 -39.08 -25.31
CA ASN A 2 -1.66 -38.18 -25.18
C ASN A 2 -2.16 -36.78 -24.78
N SER A 3 -2.01 -36.45 -23.51
CA SER A 3 -2.23 -35.12 -22.97
C SER A 3 -1.09 -34.21 -23.42
N SER A 4 -1.36 -33.37 -24.41
CA SER A 4 -0.51 -32.24 -24.78
C SER A 4 -0.29 -31.37 -23.55
N ARG A 5 0.88 -31.51 -22.93
CA ARG A 5 1.39 -30.59 -21.91
C ARG A 5 1.74 -29.30 -22.64
N HIS A 6 0.72 -28.47 -22.89
CA HIS A 6 0.91 -27.08 -23.22
C HIS A 6 1.53 -26.42 -21.98
N THR A 7 2.85 -26.30 -21.96
CA THR A 7 3.55 -25.37 -21.06
C THR A 7 3.35 -23.97 -21.64
N PRO A 8 2.48 -23.13 -21.05
CA PRO A 8 2.43 -21.72 -21.45
C PRO A 8 3.78 -21.06 -21.14
N PRO A 9 4.20 -20.05 -21.92
CA PRO A 9 5.40 -19.27 -21.63
C PRO A 9 5.32 -18.69 -20.20
N PRO A 10 6.43 -18.62 -19.45
CA PRO A 10 6.42 -18.00 -18.13
C PRO A 10 6.07 -16.52 -18.28
N ALA A 11 4.82 -16.18 -18.00
CA ALA A 11 4.41 -14.81 -17.81
C ALA A 11 5.32 -14.19 -16.72
N PRO A 12 5.62 -12.88 -16.77
CA PRO A 12 6.35 -12.19 -15.70
C PRO A 12 5.64 -12.25 -14.32
N ASN A 13 4.44 -12.86 -14.25
CA ASN A 13 3.69 -13.21 -13.04
C ASN A 13 3.96 -14.63 -12.50
N ALA A 14 4.94 -15.38 -13.03
CA ALA A 14 5.27 -16.74 -12.57
C ALA A 14 6.01 -16.79 -11.21
N LEU A 15 6.01 -15.70 -10.44
CA LEU A 15 6.52 -15.71 -9.08
C LEU A 15 5.55 -16.53 -8.21
N SER A 16 6.08 -17.46 -7.44
CA SER A 16 5.27 -18.18 -6.45
C SER A 16 4.63 -17.16 -5.49
N PRO A 17 3.47 -17.50 -4.90
CA PRO A 17 2.83 -16.67 -3.87
C PRO A 17 3.84 -16.21 -2.81
N GLU A 18 4.70 -17.11 -2.35
CA GLU A 18 5.75 -16.86 -1.36
C GLU A 18 6.76 -15.81 -1.84
N ALA A 19 7.16 -15.85 -3.11
CA ALA A 19 8.09 -14.89 -3.69
C ALA A 19 7.46 -13.50 -3.86
N LEU A 20 6.17 -13.45 -4.23
CA LEU A 20 5.39 -12.20 -4.25
C LEU A 20 5.29 -11.60 -2.85
N MET A 21 4.94 -12.42 -1.85
CA MET A 21 4.92 -12.03 -0.43
C MET A 21 6.26 -11.43 0.02
N GLY A 22 7.37 -12.12 -0.25
CA GLY A 22 8.70 -11.64 0.14
C GLY A 22 9.15 -10.39 -0.61
N ARG A 23 8.63 -10.14 -1.81
CA ARG A 23 8.86 -8.88 -2.54
C ARG A 23 8.01 -7.75 -1.97
N LEU A 24 6.75 -8.01 -1.65
CA LEU A 24 5.85 -7.06 -0.99
C LEU A 24 6.44 -6.58 0.35
N GLU A 25 6.89 -7.52 1.21
CA GLU A 25 7.51 -7.19 2.51
C GLU A 25 8.75 -6.31 2.36
N ARG A 26 9.58 -6.54 1.33
CA ARG A 26 10.75 -5.71 1.03
C ARG A 26 10.38 -4.30 0.59
N GLU A 27 9.42 -4.16 -0.31
CA GLU A 27 8.96 -2.83 -0.76
C GLU A 27 8.33 -2.05 0.40
N ILE A 28 7.57 -2.70 1.29
CA ILE A 28 7.03 -2.09 2.51
C ILE A 28 8.17 -1.57 3.39
N ALA A 29 9.21 -2.38 3.64
CA ALA A 29 10.37 -1.96 4.44
C ALA A 29 11.12 -0.77 3.81
N LEU A 30 11.26 -0.77 2.48
CA LEU A 30 11.87 0.35 1.74
C LEU A 30 11.04 1.63 1.84
N LEU A 31 9.71 1.52 1.71
CA LEU A 31 8.80 2.66 1.89
C LEU A 31 8.85 3.21 3.31
N GLU A 32 8.82 2.34 4.32
CA GLU A 32 8.96 2.76 5.72
C GLU A 32 10.29 3.47 5.97
N HIS A 33 11.38 3.04 5.33
CA HIS A 33 12.68 3.70 5.43
C HIS A 33 12.66 5.07 4.75
N ALA A 34 12.10 5.18 3.54
CA ALA A 34 11.95 6.47 2.86
C ALA A 34 11.06 7.45 3.66
N LEU A 35 10.00 6.97 4.29
CA LEU A 35 9.15 7.75 5.19
C LEU A 35 9.90 8.26 6.42
N ARG A 36 10.78 7.42 7.02
CA ARG A 36 11.62 7.86 8.15
C ARG A 36 12.62 8.94 7.74
N LEU A 37 13.15 8.86 6.53
CA LEU A 37 14.08 9.85 5.98
C LEU A 37 13.38 11.10 5.41
N GLN A 38 12.04 11.12 5.39
CA GLN A 38 11.24 12.15 4.72
C GLN A 38 11.65 12.36 3.25
N ASP A 39 12.08 11.28 2.58
CA ASP A 39 12.55 11.32 1.20
C ASP A 39 11.36 11.30 0.24
N HIS A 40 10.75 12.47 0.06
CA HIS A 40 9.56 12.65 -0.78
C HIS A 40 9.77 12.24 -2.24
N ALA A 41 11.00 12.35 -2.77
CA ALA A 41 11.33 11.94 -4.12
C ALA A 41 11.27 10.42 -4.31
N ARG A 42 11.50 9.64 -3.22
CA ARG A 42 11.46 8.17 -3.25
C ARG A 42 10.12 7.61 -2.81
N ILE A 43 9.42 8.28 -1.89
CA ILE A 43 8.10 7.86 -1.39
C ILE A 43 7.11 7.59 -2.52
N GLU A 44 6.99 8.50 -3.49
CA GLU A 44 6.00 8.40 -4.57
C GLU A 44 6.24 7.23 -5.55
N PRO A 45 7.44 7.07 -6.15
CA PRO A 45 7.71 5.91 -7.00
C PRO A 45 7.66 4.59 -6.23
N GLN A 46 8.02 4.56 -4.94
CA GLN A 46 7.89 3.36 -4.10
C GLN A 46 6.44 3.04 -3.76
N ALA A 47 5.62 4.03 -3.45
CA ALA A 47 4.19 3.83 -3.22
C ALA A 47 3.48 3.29 -4.46
N ARG A 48 3.85 3.79 -5.65
CA ARG A 48 3.33 3.27 -6.93
C ARG A 48 3.74 1.82 -7.17
N ARG A 49 5.02 1.48 -6.99
CA ARG A 49 5.49 0.09 -7.08
C ARG A 49 4.80 -0.82 -6.09
N LEU A 50 4.62 -0.36 -4.86
CA LEU A 50 3.92 -1.11 -3.83
C LEU A 50 2.47 -1.39 -4.24
N HIS A 51 1.77 -0.40 -4.80
CA HIS A 51 0.41 -0.57 -5.30
C HIS A 51 0.33 -1.61 -6.42
N GLU A 52 1.20 -1.50 -7.43
CA GLU A 52 1.28 -2.46 -8.54
C GLU A 52 1.57 -3.89 -8.04
N LEU A 53 2.50 -4.04 -7.09
CA LEU A 53 2.82 -5.33 -6.47
C LEU A 53 1.66 -5.88 -5.64
N LEU A 54 0.94 -5.03 -4.91
CA LEU A 54 -0.18 -5.44 -4.08
C LEU A 54 -1.36 -5.88 -4.94
N ALA A 55 -1.64 -5.17 -6.04
CA ALA A 55 -2.62 -5.60 -7.04
C ALA A 55 -2.26 -6.97 -7.63
N CYS A 56 -1.02 -7.14 -8.10
CA CYS A 56 -0.54 -8.41 -8.65
C CYS A 56 -0.59 -9.57 -7.63
N THR A 57 -0.25 -9.26 -6.38
CA THR A 57 -0.32 -10.22 -5.27
C THR A 57 -1.76 -10.61 -4.98
N MET A 58 -2.70 -9.66 -5.02
CA MET A 58 -4.11 -9.94 -4.79
C MET A 58 -4.78 -10.67 -5.95
N ASP A 59 -4.40 -10.40 -7.19
CA ASP A 59 -4.87 -11.18 -8.35
C ASP A 59 -4.43 -12.65 -8.27
N THR A 60 -3.28 -12.91 -7.65
CA THR A 60 -2.74 -14.27 -7.49
C THR A 60 -3.30 -14.98 -6.25
N LEU A 61 -3.44 -14.26 -5.14
CA LEU A 61 -3.89 -14.82 -3.87
C LEU A 61 -5.41 -14.93 -3.73
N THR A 62 -6.19 -14.02 -4.31
CA THR A 62 -7.66 -14.03 -4.20
C THR A 62 -8.29 -15.32 -4.76
N PRO A 63 -7.87 -15.83 -5.94
CA PRO A 63 -8.34 -17.12 -6.44
C PRO A 63 -7.92 -18.28 -5.52
N ALA A 64 -6.68 -18.26 -5.01
CA ALA A 64 -6.18 -19.28 -4.10
C ALA A 64 -6.91 -19.28 -2.75
N ALA A 65 -7.27 -18.10 -2.24
CA ALA A 65 -8.04 -17.91 -1.01
C ALA A 65 -9.45 -18.50 -1.15
N ARG A 66 -10.13 -18.19 -2.25
CA ARG A 66 -11.48 -18.70 -2.56
C ARG A 66 -11.52 -20.22 -2.69
N GLN A 67 -10.42 -20.81 -3.15
CA GLN A 67 -10.26 -22.27 -3.26
C GLN A 67 -9.81 -22.93 -1.94
N GLY A 68 -9.63 -22.16 -0.86
CA GLY A 68 -9.13 -22.67 0.42
C GLY A 68 -7.67 -23.12 0.40
N ARG A 69 -6.90 -22.75 -0.63
CA ARG A 69 -5.51 -23.19 -0.84
C ARG A 69 -4.47 -22.29 -0.18
N LEU A 70 -4.88 -21.28 0.58
CA LEU A 70 -3.97 -20.43 1.35
C LEU A 70 -3.67 -21.05 2.70
N SER A 71 -2.38 -21.24 2.98
CA SER A 71 -1.92 -21.64 4.31
C SER A 71 -2.21 -20.55 5.35
N THR A 72 -2.40 -20.94 6.61
CA THR A 72 -2.58 -19.99 7.72
C THR A 72 -1.39 -19.03 7.84
N ALA A 73 -0.17 -19.53 7.67
CA ALA A 73 1.04 -18.70 7.66
C ALA A 73 0.99 -17.58 6.59
N MET A 74 0.40 -17.85 5.42
CA MET A 74 0.28 -16.84 4.38
C MET A 74 -0.73 -15.75 4.73
N ARG A 75 -1.84 -16.15 5.34
CA ARG A 75 -2.87 -15.22 5.82
C ARG A 75 -2.32 -14.31 6.92
N ASP A 76 -1.53 -14.87 7.85
CA ASP A 76 -0.89 -14.10 8.91
C ASP A 76 0.11 -13.08 8.36
N ARG A 77 0.93 -13.47 7.37
CA ARG A 77 1.87 -12.55 6.70
C ARG A 77 1.14 -11.43 5.96
N LEU A 78 0.05 -11.72 5.26
CA LEU A 78 -0.76 -10.71 4.58
C LEU A 78 -1.37 -9.72 5.57
N SER A 79 -1.87 -10.22 6.72
CA SER A 79 -2.39 -9.38 7.81
C SER A 79 -1.31 -8.46 8.37
N GLN A 80 -0.12 -8.99 8.65
CA GLN A 80 1.03 -8.22 9.14
C GLN A 80 1.50 -7.16 8.14
N ALA A 81 1.65 -7.53 6.86
CA ALA A 81 2.02 -6.61 5.78
C ALA A 81 0.99 -5.47 5.66
N SER A 82 -0.30 -5.81 5.74
CA SER A 82 -1.39 -4.83 5.71
C SER A 82 -1.35 -3.87 6.91
N GLY A 83 -1.02 -4.38 8.11
CA GLY A 83 -0.80 -3.56 9.30
C GLY A 83 0.34 -2.54 9.12
N ARG A 84 1.47 -2.99 8.59
CA ARG A 84 2.63 -2.13 8.30
C ARG A 84 2.32 -1.03 7.28
N VAL A 85 1.62 -1.36 6.19
CA VAL A 85 1.20 -0.37 5.18
C VAL A 85 0.29 0.69 5.81
N ARG A 86 -0.66 0.28 6.65
CA ARG A 86 -1.55 1.23 7.35
C ARG A 86 -0.78 2.15 8.29
N GLU A 87 0.22 1.64 8.99
CA GLU A 87 1.06 2.46 9.86
C GLU A 87 1.91 3.46 9.06
N ALA A 88 2.50 3.02 7.96
CA ALA A 88 3.25 3.86 7.03
C ALA A 88 2.38 5.01 6.47
N LEU A 89 1.16 4.72 6.05
CA LEU A 89 0.19 5.71 5.60
C LEU A 89 -0.16 6.71 6.72
N ALA A 90 -0.42 6.23 7.93
CA ALA A 90 -0.70 7.11 9.06
C ALA A 90 0.48 8.03 9.40
N ARG A 91 1.73 7.54 9.29
CA ARG A 91 2.93 8.39 9.45
C ARG A 91 3.02 9.46 8.37
N LEU A 92 2.78 9.10 7.11
CA LEU A 92 2.77 10.05 5.99
C LEU A 92 1.71 11.14 6.19
N GLN A 93 0.48 10.77 6.54
CA GLN A 93 -0.61 11.71 6.81
C GLN A 93 -0.26 12.65 7.97
N ARG A 94 0.26 12.12 9.07
CA ARG A 94 0.72 12.96 10.19
C ARG A 94 1.82 13.93 9.79
N SER A 95 2.73 13.54 8.89
CA SER A 95 3.78 14.42 8.36
C SER A 95 3.24 15.49 7.41
N ARG A 96 2.14 15.23 6.70
CA ARG A 96 1.50 16.19 5.77
C ARG A 96 0.52 17.13 6.47
N ALA A 97 0.00 16.77 7.64
CA ALA A 97 -0.97 17.56 8.39
C ALA A 97 -0.60 19.05 8.58
N PRO A 98 0.65 19.46 8.87
CA PRO A 98 1.00 20.88 8.95
C PRO A 98 0.86 21.61 7.61
N VAL A 99 1.22 20.94 6.50
CA VAL A 99 1.09 21.48 5.14
C VAL A 99 -0.39 21.58 4.76
N ASP A 100 -1.19 20.56 5.05
CA ASP A 100 -2.62 20.57 4.78
C ASP A 100 -3.34 21.72 5.53
N ARG A 101 -2.95 21.98 6.79
CA ARG A 101 -3.44 23.15 7.55
C ARG A 101 -3.00 24.47 6.92
N ALA A 102 -1.75 24.58 6.48
CA ALA A 102 -1.28 25.77 5.78
C ALA A 102 -2.08 26.03 4.49
N VAL A 103 -2.41 24.98 3.74
CA VAL A 103 -3.28 25.06 2.56
C VAL A 103 -4.71 25.47 2.95
N ALA A 104 -5.27 24.93 4.02
CA ALA A 104 -6.59 25.32 4.52
C ALA A 104 -6.67 26.80 4.92
N VAL A 105 -5.60 27.35 5.52
CA VAL A 105 -5.48 28.80 5.80
C VAL A 105 -5.49 29.60 4.49
N LEU A 106 -4.73 29.19 3.48
CA LEU A 106 -4.70 29.86 2.18
C LEU A 106 -6.05 29.78 1.44
N ALA A 107 -6.76 28.67 1.58
CA ALA A 107 -8.10 28.48 1.02
C ALA A 107 -9.18 29.28 1.76
N GLY A 108 -8.84 29.94 2.88
CA GLY A 108 -9.78 30.66 3.73
C GLY A 108 -10.70 29.73 4.52
N GLU A 109 -10.44 28.42 4.56
CA GLU A 109 -11.20 27.46 5.35
C GLU A 109 -10.78 27.50 6.83
N GLU A 110 -9.57 27.99 7.12
CA GLU A 110 -9.02 28.10 8.48
C GLU A 110 -9.06 29.54 9.05
N GLN A 111 -10.04 30.37 8.63
CA GLN A 111 -10.50 31.58 9.35
C GLN A 111 -12.02 31.73 9.11
N ASP A 112 -12.93 31.65 10.09
CA ASP A 112 -12.99 32.54 11.26
C ASP A 112 -14.10 32.07 12.25
N PRO A 113 -13.79 31.67 13.51
CA PRO A 113 -14.80 31.42 14.54
C PRO A 113 -15.45 32.70 15.10
N VAL A 114 -15.00 33.89 14.69
CA VAL A 114 -15.51 35.19 15.15
C VAL A 114 -16.77 35.63 14.38
N ARG A 115 -17.06 35.03 13.21
CA ARG A 115 -18.24 35.36 12.40
C ARG A 115 -19.56 34.77 12.93
N ARG A 116 -19.53 33.93 13.97
CA ARG A 116 -20.75 33.39 14.61
C ARG A 116 -21.39 34.33 15.63
N SER A 117 -20.74 35.45 15.98
CA SER A 117 -21.20 36.37 17.02
C SER A 117 -21.84 37.69 16.51
N TYR A 118 -21.96 37.89 15.20
CA TYR A 118 -22.58 39.10 14.60
C TYR A 118 -23.86 38.78 13.81
N SER A 119 -24.72 37.94 14.37
CA SER A 119 -26.12 37.84 13.97
C SER A 119 -26.98 37.80 15.24
N ALA A 120 -27.02 38.93 15.93
CA ALA A 120 -28.04 39.27 16.93
C ALA A 120 -28.96 40.31 16.32
#